data_AF-A0A9W7FWS5-F1
#
_entry.id   AF-A0A9W7FWS5-F1
#
_cell.length_a   1.000
_cell.length_b   1.000
_cell.length_c   1.000
_cell.angle_alpha   90.00
_cell.angle_beta   90.00
_cell.angle_gamma   90.00
#
_symmetry.space_group_name_H-M   'P 1'
#
loop_
_entity.id
_entity.type
_entity.pdbx_description
1 polymer ?
#
loop_
_entity_poly.entity_id
_entity_poly.type
_entity_poly.pdbx_seq_one_letter_code
_entity_poly.pdbx_strand_id
1 'polypeptide(L)'
;LGNLIKIGSFLAEVESAARASSTTSWLSNAGDCDLVLGLRFLLKKAEVCHVDLVNSKLLQIIPFVKASGADYERAKFVETYGEGGKSALGVVEWVDRLKQGRDEGVTIEDVFKGTGCVDEVLFSTASGGLKFPEVFNMDIGLFMEAREAAKVSGAVCAIAAHLRSTLGGGRGIDEEDARPLVELLRSSRIAEKDLMATCWRMGEDAAGRKMSAEEREALKGRIQGCLDKTDSVAKLFERRIVDWFRKLFLKKKGGKGVVPEGMRSGLVGEGRGRGSGSGSGRGRGGGGLGREEANKLGLGVVAGGLVEVGAGLKEAVDHMWSVHGGLLEKMIE
;
A
#
# COMPACT_ATOMS: atom_id res chain seq x y z
N LEU A 1 41.49 23.42 11.90
CA LEU A 1 40.14 23.85 12.33
C LEU A 1 39.49 24.87 11.40
N GLY A 2 40.09 26.03 11.10
CA GLY A 2 39.43 27.10 10.34
C GLY A 2 38.83 26.69 8.98
N ASN A 3 39.50 25.82 8.22
CA ASN A 3 38.95 25.29 6.96
C ASN A 3 37.78 24.33 7.17
N LEU A 4 37.76 23.56 8.27
CA LEU A 4 36.65 22.66 8.59
C LEU A 4 35.40 23.44 9.00
N ILE A 5 35.57 24.55 9.72
CA ILE A 5 34.47 25.47 10.06
C ILE A 5 33.88 26.07 8.78
N LYS A 6 34.72 26.54 7.85
CA LYS A 6 34.26 27.04 6.54
C LYS A 6 33.48 25.98 5.74
N ILE A 7 33.95 24.74 5.71
CA ILE A 7 33.26 23.63 5.03
C ILE A 7 31.94 23.31 5.73
N GLY A 8 31.91 23.25 7.06
CA GLY A 8 30.69 23.02 7.83
C GLY A 8 29.66 24.13 7.66
N SER A 9 30.09 25.40 7.62
CA SER A 9 29.22 26.55 7.35
C SER A 9 28.60 26.46 5.97
N PHE A 10 29.39 26.14 4.94
CA PHE A 10 28.88 25.92 3.59
C PHE A 10 27.88 24.75 3.53
N LEU A 11 28.17 23.63 4.21
CA LEU A 11 27.22 22.50 4.27
C LEU A 11 25.92 22.89 4.98
N ALA A 12 25.97 23.69 6.06
CA ALA A 12 24.77 24.15 6.74
C ALA A 12 23.86 25.03 5.86
N GLU A 13 24.43 25.74 4.88
CA GLU A 13 23.69 26.56 3.91
C GLU A 13 23.03 25.74 2.80
N VAL A 14 23.64 24.61 2.42
CA VAL A 14 23.18 23.75 1.31
C VAL A 14 22.32 22.57 1.81
N GLU A 15 22.42 22.22 3.09
CA GLU A 15 21.59 21.20 3.74
C GLU A 15 20.12 21.62 3.84
N SER A 16 19.22 20.62 3.83
CA SER A 16 17.81 20.87 4.11
C SER A 16 17.60 21.36 5.55
N ALA A 17 16.60 22.22 5.77
CA ALA A 17 16.31 22.85 7.06
C ALA A 17 16.15 21.83 8.22
N ALA A 18 15.68 20.61 7.94
CA ALA A 18 15.55 19.54 8.93
C ALA A 18 16.90 18.97 9.41
N ARG A 19 17.97 19.07 8.61
CA ARG A 19 19.29 18.47 8.88
C ARG A 19 20.35 19.49 9.29
N ALA A 20 20.16 20.75 8.89
CA ALA A 20 21.03 21.88 9.22
C ALA A 20 21.30 21.96 10.73
N SER A 21 20.32 21.64 11.60
CA SER A 21 20.45 21.65 13.07
C SER A 21 21.63 20.84 13.60
N SER A 22 21.92 19.67 13.01
CA SER A 22 23.05 18.82 13.41
C SER A 22 24.40 19.38 12.97
N THR A 23 24.45 20.05 11.83
CA THR A 23 25.67 20.72 11.32
C THR A 23 25.91 22.03 12.05
N THR A 24 24.86 22.78 12.40
CA THR A 24 24.92 23.97 13.26
C THR A 24 25.38 23.61 14.68
N SER A 25 24.87 22.50 15.24
CA SER A 25 25.32 21.97 16.53
C SER A 25 26.79 21.54 16.49
N TRP A 26 27.24 20.88 15.42
CA TRP A 26 28.65 20.56 15.23
C TRP A 26 29.53 21.82 15.12
N LEU A 27 29.11 22.83 14.34
CA LEU A 27 29.82 24.11 14.21
C LEU A 27 29.97 24.83 15.55
N SER A 28 28.94 24.80 16.41
CA SER A 28 28.99 25.41 17.74
C SER A 28 29.99 24.74 18.69
N ASN A 29 30.37 23.49 18.42
CA ASN A 29 31.30 22.69 19.22
C ASN A 29 32.62 22.38 18.47
N ALA A 30 32.85 23.00 17.31
CA ALA A 30 33.96 22.66 16.42
C ALA A 30 35.34 22.99 17.01
N GLY A 31 35.39 23.86 18.03
CA GLY A 31 36.60 24.20 18.78
C GLY A 31 37.17 23.04 19.61
N ASP A 32 36.31 22.11 20.04
CA ASP A 32 36.64 21.02 20.96
C ASP A 32 36.69 19.64 20.27
N CYS A 33 36.57 19.61 18.94
CA CYS A 33 36.42 18.38 18.18
C CYS A 33 37.77 17.87 17.64
N ASP A 34 38.04 16.57 17.82
CA ASP A 34 39.17 15.88 17.19
C ASP A 34 39.12 16.05 15.66
N LEU A 35 40.25 16.42 15.05
CA LEU A 35 40.36 16.70 13.61
C LEU A 35 39.84 15.54 12.74
N VAL A 36 40.12 14.30 13.13
CA VAL A 36 39.71 13.08 12.40
C VAL A 36 38.20 12.89 12.50
N LEU A 37 37.61 13.14 13.67
CA LEU A 37 36.16 13.06 13.87
C LEU A 37 35.42 14.16 13.11
N GLY A 38 35.96 15.39 13.12
CA GLY A 38 35.43 16.50 12.34
C GLY A 38 35.45 16.23 10.83
N LEU A 39 36.56 15.71 10.30
CA LEU A 39 36.67 15.31 8.88
C LEU A 39 35.66 14.21 8.53
N ARG A 40 35.54 13.16 9.36
CA ARG A 40 34.60 12.06 9.14
C ARG A 40 33.14 12.53 9.15
N PHE A 41 32.79 13.44 10.06
CA PHE A 41 31.46 14.05 10.10
C PHE A 41 31.16 14.83 8.82
N LEU A 42 32.08 15.71 8.40
CA LEU A 42 31.91 16.53 7.20
C LEU A 42 31.85 15.71 5.91
N LEU A 43 32.67 14.65 5.79
CA LEU A 43 32.61 13.70 4.67
C LEU A 43 31.22 13.04 4.56
N LYS A 44 30.70 12.52 5.68
CA LYS A 44 29.36 11.91 5.71
C LYS A 44 28.26 12.91 5.36
N LYS A 45 28.41 14.18 5.79
CA LYS A 45 27.47 15.25 5.44
C LYS A 45 27.53 15.63 3.96
N ALA A 46 28.72 15.69 3.38
CA ALA A 46 28.90 15.93 1.95
C ALA A 46 28.26 14.82 1.11
N GLU A 47 28.42 13.55 1.48
CA GLU A 47 27.76 12.41 0.81
C GLU A 47 26.23 12.55 0.82
N VAL A 48 25.64 12.88 1.98
CA VAL A 48 24.19 13.10 2.09
C VAL A 48 23.72 14.26 1.22
N CYS A 49 24.46 15.38 1.21
CA CYS A 49 24.14 16.53 0.35
C CYS A 49 24.24 16.17 -1.14
N HIS A 50 25.21 15.34 -1.53
CA HIS A 50 25.32 14.84 -2.90
C HIS A 50 24.11 13.98 -3.29
N VAL A 51 23.65 13.08 -2.41
CA VAL A 51 22.44 12.29 -2.63
C VAL A 51 21.21 13.20 -2.77
N ASP A 52 21.08 14.22 -1.92
CA ASP A 52 19.99 15.20 -2.02
C ASP A 52 20.01 15.98 -3.33
N LEU A 53 21.21 16.39 -3.79
CA LEU A 53 21.38 17.10 -5.05
C LEU A 53 21.01 16.20 -6.24
N VAL A 54 21.40 14.93 -6.22
CA VAL A 54 21.01 13.94 -7.23
C VAL A 54 19.50 13.74 -7.22
N ASN A 55 18.88 13.56 -6.05
CA ASN A 55 17.43 13.45 -5.90
C ASN A 55 16.71 14.70 -6.43
N SER A 56 17.20 15.89 -6.13
CA SER A 56 16.64 17.15 -6.65
C SER A 56 16.74 17.24 -8.17
N LYS A 57 17.87 16.85 -8.75
CA LYS A 57 18.05 16.81 -10.22
C LYS A 57 17.13 15.77 -10.87
N LEU A 58 16.99 14.60 -10.25
CA LEU A 58 16.03 13.58 -10.68
C LEU A 58 14.60 14.14 -10.62
N LEU A 59 14.21 14.82 -9.54
CA LEU A 59 12.89 15.44 -9.40
C LEU A 59 12.59 16.47 -10.50
N GLN A 60 13.59 17.23 -10.93
CA GLN A 60 13.46 18.18 -12.05
C GLN A 60 13.25 17.48 -13.40
N ILE A 61 13.81 16.27 -13.57
CA ILE A 61 13.73 15.48 -14.79
C ILE A 61 12.47 14.58 -14.81
N ILE A 62 11.92 14.23 -13.64
CA ILE A 62 10.72 13.37 -13.52
C ILE A 62 9.56 13.81 -14.42
N PRO A 63 9.17 15.10 -14.51
CA PRO A 63 8.07 15.51 -15.40
C PRO A 63 8.36 15.18 -16.87
N PHE A 64 9.59 15.38 -17.33
CA PHE A 64 10.00 15.07 -18.69
C PHE A 64 10.03 13.55 -18.93
N VAL A 65 10.61 12.78 -18.01
CA VAL A 65 10.60 11.31 -18.08
C VAL A 65 9.17 10.77 -18.07
N LYS A 66 8.27 11.35 -17.28
CA LYS A 66 6.85 10.97 -17.25
C LYS A 66 6.13 11.33 -18.55
N ALA A 67 6.36 12.51 -19.11
CA ALA A 67 5.73 12.92 -20.36
C ALA A 67 6.23 12.06 -21.53
N SER A 68 7.55 12.00 -21.74
CA SER A 68 8.16 11.20 -22.79
C SER A 68 7.91 9.69 -22.61
N GLY A 69 7.90 9.21 -21.36
CA GLY A 69 7.54 7.84 -21.03
C GLY A 69 6.08 7.54 -21.35
N ALA A 70 5.14 8.41 -20.99
CA ALA A 70 3.72 8.22 -21.29
C ALA A 70 3.43 8.27 -22.80
N ASP A 71 4.16 9.07 -23.57
CA ASP A 71 4.04 9.10 -25.03
C ASP A 71 4.64 7.84 -25.66
N TYR A 72 5.80 7.38 -25.17
CA TYR A 72 6.42 6.12 -25.58
C TYR A 72 5.51 4.92 -25.30
N GLU A 73 4.97 4.83 -24.08
CA GLU A 73 4.04 3.77 -23.67
C GLU A 73 2.76 3.80 -24.51
N ARG A 74 2.19 4.98 -24.79
CA ARG A 74 1.03 5.09 -25.68
C ARG A 74 1.34 4.62 -27.10
N ALA A 75 2.47 5.04 -27.68
CA ALA A 75 2.86 4.61 -29.02
C ALA A 75 3.08 3.09 -29.09
N LYS A 76 3.76 2.51 -28.09
CA LYS A 76 4.00 1.06 -28.01
C LYS A 76 2.73 0.27 -27.71
N PHE A 77 1.84 0.81 -26.89
CA PHE A 77 0.54 0.21 -26.61
C PHE A 77 -0.29 0.10 -27.90
N VAL A 78 -0.35 1.17 -28.71
CA VAL A 78 -1.06 1.13 -30.00
C VAL A 78 -0.41 0.15 -30.98
N GLU A 79 0.93 0.13 -31.07
CA GLU A 79 1.66 -0.83 -31.92
C GLU A 79 1.39 -2.29 -31.52
N THR A 80 1.21 -2.55 -30.22
CA THR A 80 1.10 -3.90 -29.65
C THR A 80 -0.35 -4.39 -29.57
N TYR A 81 -1.29 -3.51 -29.20
CA TYR A 81 -2.67 -3.83 -28.82
C TYR A 81 -3.74 -3.07 -29.63
N GLY A 82 -3.37 -2.14 -30.51
CA GLY A 82 -4.31 -1.48 -31.43
C GLY A 82 -4.79 -2.39 -32.56
N GLU A 83 -5.68 -1.88 -33.41
CA GLU A 83 -6.17 -2.62 -34.59
C GLU A 83 -4.99 -3.03 -35.51
N GLY A 84 -4.66 -4.32 -35.52
CA GLY A 84 -3.51 -4.88 -36.24
C GLY A 84 -2.24 -5.15 -35.42
N GLY A 85 -2.31 -5.04 -34.08
CA GLY A 85 -1.20 -5.27 -33.16
C GLY A 85 -0.71 -6.73 -33.09
N LYS A 86 0.56 -6.92 -32.66
CA LYS A 86 1.29 -8.20 -32.76
C LYS A 86 0.97 -9.24 -31.67
N SER A 87 0.45 -8.85 -30.51
CA SER A 87 0.13 -9.80 -29.44
C SER A 87 -0.71 -9.13 -28.35
N ALA A 88 -1.90 -9.67 -28.10
CA ALA A 88 -2.83 -9.04 -27.15
C ALA A 88 -3.90 -9.98 -26.57
N LEU A 89 -3.74 -11.30 -26.60
CA LEU A 89 -4.82 -12.22 -26.19
C LEU A 89 -5.35 -11.87 -24.78
N GLY A 90 -4.47 -11.52 -23.83
CA GLY A 90 -4.88 -11.14 -22.47
C GLY A 90 -5.71 -9.86 -22.38
N VAL A 91 -5.24 -8.75 -22.98
CA VAL A 91 -5.97 -7.47 -23.01
C VAL A 91 -7.28 -7.59 -23.80
N VAL A 92 -7.28 -8.24 -24.97
CA VAL A 92 -8.49 -8.38 -25.81
C VAL A 92 -9.54 -9.23 -25.12
N GLU A 93 -9.17 -10.41 -24.62
CA GLU A 93 -10.09 -11.26 -23.86
C GLU A 93 -10.66 -10.56 -22.63
N TRP A 94 -9.84 -9.75 -21.95
CA TRP A 94 -10.27 -8.96 -20.80
C TRP A 94 -11.23 -7.83 -21.19
N VAL A 95 -10.93 -7.08 -22.26
CA VAL A 95 -11.84 -6.06 -22.81
C VAL A 95 -13.16 -6.68 -23.25
N ASP A 96 -13.16 -7.83 -23.92
CA ASP A 96 -14.38 -8.51 -24.36
C ASP A 96 -15.29 -8.88 -23.18
N ARG A 97 -14.71 -9.33 -22.06
CA ARG A 97 -15.48 -9.60 -20.83
C ARG A 97 -16.05 -8.31 -20.22
N LEU A 98 -15.30 -7.21 -20.27
CA LEU A 98 -15.80 -5.91 -19.83
C LEU A 98 -16.98 -5.43 -20.68
N LYS A 99 -16.98 -5.69 -22.00
CA LYS A 99 -18.11 -5.37 -22.89
C LYS A 99 -19.35 -6.17 -22.52
N GLN A 100 -19.20 -7.46 -22.26
CA GLN A 100 -20.30 -8.38 -21.95
C GLN A 100 -20.95 -8.09 -20.59
N GLY A 101 -20.19 -7.61 -19.61
CA GLY A 101 -20.67 -7.32 -18.25
C GLY A 101 -21.10 -5.87 -18.02
N ARG A 102 -21.26 -5.06 -19.08
CA ARG A 102 -21.53 -3.62 -18.95
C ARG A 102 -23.01 -3.33 -18.72
N ASP A 103 -23.31 -2.67 -17.60
CA ASP A 103 -24.62 -2.06 -17.36
C ASP A 103 -24.77 -0.74 -18.13
N GLU A 104 -25.95 -0.51 -18.70
CA GLU A 104 -26.30 0.75 -19.35
C GLU A 104 -26.26 1.91 -18.33
N GLY A 105 -25.47 2.94 -18.62
CA GLY A 105 -25.35 4.16 -17.78
C GLY A 105 -24.10 4.24 -16.90
N VAL A 106 -23.25 3.20 -16.87
CA VAL A 106 -21.94 3.25 -16.18
C VAL A 106 -20.87 3.80 -17.13
N THR A 107 -20.00 4.70 -16.62
CA THR A 107 -18.88 5.24 -17.42
C THR A 107 -17.84 4.18 -17.68
N ILE A 108 -17.12 4.25 -18.81
CA ILE A 108 -16.07 3.27 -19.13
C ILE A 108 -14.93 3.32 -18.09
N GLU A 109 -14.64 4.50 -17.54
CA GLU A 109 -13.70 4.66 -16.42
C GLU A 109 -14.14 3.84 -15.19
N ASP A 110 -15.43 3.89 -14.85
CA ASP A 110 -15.98 3.14 -13.72
C ASP A 110 -16.00 1.64 -13.99
N VAL A 111 -16.29 1.21 -15.23
CA VAL A 111 -16.18 -0.20 -15.66
C VAL A 111 -14.74 -0.70 -15.56
N PHE A 112 -13.76 0.09 -16.03
CA PHE A 112 -12.34 -0.22 -15.95
C PHE A 112 -11.89 -0.36 -14.49
N LYS A 113 -12.23 0.61 -13.63
CA LYS A 113 -11.77 0.65 -12.23
C LYS A 113 -12.50 -0.33 -11.32
N GLY A 114 -13.80 -0.52 -11.52
CA GLY A 114 -14.61 -1.44 -10.74
C GLY A 114 -14.46 -2.87 -11.26
N THR A 115 -15.16 -3.17 -12.34
CA THR A 115 -15.22 -4.52 -12.92
C THR A 115 -13.85 -4.99 -13.42
N GLY A 116 -13.16 -4.15 -14.21
CA GLY A 116 -11.92 -4.54 -14.87
C GLY A 116 -10.76 -4.73 -13.91
N CYS A 117 -10.61 -3.83 -12.95
CA CYS A 117 -9.49 -3.85 -12.01
C CYS A 117 -9.81 -4.61 -10.72
N VAL A 118 -10.95 -4.36 -10.08
CA VAL A 118 -11.26 -4.99 -8.78
C VAL A 118 -11.75 -6.42 -8.98
N ASP A 119 -12.74 -6.64 -9.86
CA ASP A 119 -13.34 -7.97 -9.99
C ASP A 119 -12.50 -8.90 -10.85
N GLU A 120 -12.11 -8.46 -12.03
CA GLU A 120 -11.43 -9.29 -13.03
C GLU A 120 -9.94 -9.48 -12.75
N VAL A 121 -9.30 -8.48 -12.12
CA VAL A 121 -7.86 -8.52 -11.80
C VAL A 121 -7.65 -8.79 -10.32
N LEU A 122 -8.07 -7.91 -9.41
CA LEU A 122 -7.70 -8.06 -8.00
C LEU A 122 -8.33 -9.31 -7.36
N PHE A 123 -9.61 -9.59 -7.63
CA PHE A 123 -10.38 -10.67 -7.00
C PHE A 123 -10.93 -11.70 -7.98
N SER A 124 -10.21 -11.92 -9.09
CA SER A 124 -10.64 -12.83 -10.15
C SER A 124 -11.10 -14.18 -9.63
N THR A 125 -12.33 -14.55 -9.96
CA THR A 125 -12.90 -15.87 -9.65
C THR A 125 -12.63 -16.92 -10.72
N ALA A 126 -11.99 -16.54 -11.84
CA ALA A 126 -11.73 -17.46 -12.93
C ALA A 126 -10.68 -18.50 -12.49
N SER A 127 -11.17 -19.72 -12.25
CA SER A 127 -10.38 -20.91 -11.95
C SER A 127 -9.62 -21.35 -13.20
N GLY A 128 -8.51 -20.69 -13.48
CA GLY A 128 -7.69 -20.96 -14.65
C GLY A 128 -6.74 -19.83 -14.95
N GLY A 129 -5.91 -19.45 -13.96
CA GLY A 129 -4.78 -18.53 -14.08
C GLY A 129 -4.91 -17.51 -15.21
N LEU A 130 -5.92 -16.63 -15.14
CA LEU A 130 -6.12 -15.59 -16.14
C LEU A 130 -4.79 -14.85 -16.32
N LYS A 131 -4.34 -14.75 -17.59
CA LYS A 131 -3.17 -13.93 -17.92
C LYS A 131 -3.47 -12.53 -17.45
N PHE A 132 -2.62 -12.03 -16.56
CA PHE A 132 -2.71 -10.69 -16.03
C PHE A 132 -2.68 -9.72 -17.23
N PRO A 133 -3.73 -8.91 -17.45
CA PRO A 133 -3.79 -8.09 -18.66
C PRO A 133 -2.58 -7.17 -18.69
N GLU A 134 -1.93 -7.09 -19.86
CA GLU A 134 -0.60 -6.49 -19.96
C GLU A 134 -0.59 -4.99 -19.62
N VAL A 135 -1.74 -4.32 -19.70
CA VAL A 135 -1.96 -2.94 -19.23
C VAL A 135 -1.64 -2.75 -17.75
N PHE A 136 -1.68 -3.81 -16.95
CA PHE A 136 -1.36 -3.78 -15.52
C PHE A 136 0.09 -4.22 -15.22
N ASN A 137 0.88 -4.65 -16.21
CA ASN A 137 2.22 -5.21 -16.00
C ASN A 137 3.20 -4.24 -15.33
N MET A 138 3.01 -2.92 -15.51
CA MET A 138 3.88 -1.92 -14.92
C MET A 138 3.91 -1.97 -13.38
N ASP A 139 2.83 -2.43 -12.75
CA ASP A 139 2.67 -2.42 -11.29
C ASP A 139 2.16 -3.77 -10.73
N ILE A 140 2.47 -4.88 -11.42
CA ILE A 140 2.04 -6.23 -10.99
C ILE A 140 2.41 -6.53 -9.52
N GLY A 141 3.53 -5.98 -9.03
CA GLY A 141 3.93 -6.09 -7.63
C GLY A 141 2.92 -5.50 -6.64
N LEU A 142 2.37 -4.32 -6.95
CA LEU A 142 1.34 -3.66 -6.12
C LEU A 142 0.03 -4.45 -6.12
N PHE A 143 -0.34 -5.05 -7.25
CA PHE A 143 -1.51 -5.92 -7.33
C PHE A 143 -1.33 -7.19 -6.49
N MET A 144 -0.15 -7.81 -6.53
CA MET A 144 0.14 -9.00 -5.72
C MET A 144 0.16 -8.67 -4.23
N GLU A 145 0.74 -7.53 -3.85
CA GLU A 145 0.71 -7.03 -2.47
C GLU A 145 -0.73 -6.77 -2.01
N ALA A 146 -1.56 -6.14 -2.84
CA ALA A 146 -2.97 -5.89 -2.53
C ALA A 146 -3.79 -7.17 -2.40
N ARG A 147 -3.56 -8.18 -3.26
CA ARG A 147 -4.19 -9.50 -3.15
C ARG A 147 -3.85 -10.17 -1.84
N GLU A 148 -2.56 -10.17 -1.47
CA GLU A 148 -2.12 -10.79 -0.23
C GLU A 148 -2.64 -10.04 1.00
N ALA A 149 -2.59 -8.71 0.98
CA ALA A 149 -3.15 -7.87 2.03
C ALA A 149 -4.66 -8.10 2.21
N ALA A 150 -5.41 -8.22 1.11
CA ALA A 150 -6.84 -8.52 1.15
C ALA A 150 -7.13 -9.91 1.74
N LYS A 151 -6.40 -10.93 1.30
CA LYS A 151 -6.52 -12.31 1.81
C LYS A 151 -6.27 -12.38 3.30
N VAL A 152 -5.14 -11.82 3.77
CA VAL A 152 -4.78 -11.79 5.20
C VAL A 152 -5.83 -11.00 5.97
N SER A 153 -6.25 -9.84 5.47
CA SER A 153 -7.24 -8.98 6.13
C SER A 153 -8.58 -9.69 6.32
N GLY A 154 -9.04 -10.45 5.33
CA GLY A 154 -10.29 -11.20 5.41
C GLY A 154 -10.23 -12.27 6.51
N ALA A 155 -9.15 -13.04 6.56
CA ALA A 155 -8.93 -14.04 7.58
C ALA A 155 -8.85 -13.42 9.00
N VAL A 156 -8.08 -12.35 9.17
CA VAL A 156 -7.93 -11.66 10.46
C VAL A 156 -9.25 -11.09 10.95
N CYS A 157 -10.03 -10.45 10.08
CA CYS A 157 -11.34 -9.92 10.46
C CYS A 157 -12.30 -11.03 10.91
N ALA A 158 -12.31 -12.16 10.20
CA ALA A 158 -13.15 -13.31 10.55
C ALA A 158 -12.73 -13.95 11.89
N ILE A 159 -11.43 -14.14 12.09
CA ILE A 159 -10.88 -14.65 13.34
C ILE A 159 -11.22 -13.71 14.51
N ALA A 160 -11.01 -12.40 14.34
CA ALA A 160 -11.35 -11.40 15.35
C ALA A 160 -12.86 -11.40 15.67
N ALA A 161 -13.72 -11.55 14.68
CA ALA A 161 -15.17 -11.65 14.88
C ALA A 161 -15.55 -12.91 15.67
N HIS A 162 -14.95 -14.06 15.36
CA HIS A 162 -15.18 -15.30 16.12
C HIS A 162 -14.68 -15.19 17.57
N LEU A 163 -13.50 -14.62 17.78
CA LEU A 163 -12.95 -14.42 19.13
C LEU A 163 -13.88 -13.52 19.96
N ARG A 164 -14.34 -12.40 19.40
CA ARG A 164 -15.32 -11.51 20.05
C ARG A 164 -16.63 -12.24 20.38
N SER A 165 -17.14 -13.04 19.44
CA SER A 165 -18.38 -13.79 19.61
C SER A 165 -18.28 -14.88 20.67
N THR A 166 -17.14 -15.57 20.78
CA THR A 166 -16.96 -16.65 21.76
C THR A 166 -16.68 -16.10 23.15
N LEU A 167 -15.89 -15.04 23.26
CA LEU A 167 -15.43 -14.58 24.57
C LEU A 167 -16.41 -13.65 25.27
N GLY A 168 -17.20 -12.88 24.52
CA GLY A 168 -18.23 -11.97 25.03
C GLY A 168 -17.67 -10.80 25.87
N GLY A 169 -18.13 -9.59 25.60
CA GLY A 169 -17.67 -8.40 26.35
C GLY A 169 -16.17 -8.07 26.18
N GLY A 170 -15.73 -6.96 26.76
CA GLY A 170 -14.35 -6.47 26.68
C GLY A 170 -14.18 -5.19 25.86
N ARG A 171 -12.93 -4.70 25.73
CA ARG A 171 -12.61 -3.45 25.01
C ARG A 171 -12.72 -3.56 23.48
N GLY A 172 -12.93 -4.77 22.97
CA GLY A 172 -12.85 -5.12 21.56
C GLY A 172 -11.41 -5.32 21.10
N ILE A 173 -11.23 -6.08 20.02
CA ILE A 173 -9.93 -6.27 19.35
C ILE A 173 -9.67 -5.06 18.46
N ASP A 174 -8.58 -4.33 18.68
CA ASP A 174 -8.15 -3.24 17.81
C ASP A 174 -7.05 -3.67 16.82
N GLU A 175 -6.52 -2.71 16.06
CA GLU A 175 -5.48 -2.95 15.05
C GLU A 175 -4.12 -3.32 15.66
N GLU A 176 -3.81 -2.83 16.87
CA GLU A 176 -2.58 -3.18 17.58
C GLU A 176 -2.65 -4.63 18.09
N ASP A 177 -3.80 -5.03 18.60
CA ASP A 177 -4.07 -6.40 19.04
C ASP A 177 -3.98 -7.41 17.89
N ALA A 178 -4.44 -7.01 16.70
CA ALA A 178 -4.45 -7.84 15.50
C ALA A 178 -3.10 -7.90 14.76
N ARG A 179 -2.19 -6.94 15.01
CA ARG A 179 -0.91 -6.84 14.29
C ARG A 179 -0.07 -8.13 14.33
N PRO A 180 0.13 -8.81 15.48
CA PRO A 180 0.90 -10.04 15.52
C PRO A 180 0.32 -11.14 14.62
N LEU A 181 -1.01 -11.22 14.52
CA LEU A 181 -1.68 -12.19 13.65
C LEU A 181 -1.52 -11.82 12.18
N VAL A 182 -1.61 -10.53 11.83
CA VAL A 182 -1.34 -10.04 10.46
C VAL A 182 0.09 -10.38 10.04
N GLU A 183 1.07 -10.11 10.89
CA GLU A 183 2.49 -10.40 10.62
C GLU A 183 2.75 -11.89 10.45
N LEU A 184 2.15 -12.72 11.31
CA LEU A 184 2.25 -14.17 11.22
C LEU A 184 1.62 -14.70 9.93
N LEU A 185 0.41 -14.24 9.56
CA LEU A 185 -0.26 -14.72 8.36
C LEU A 185 0.43 -14.28 7.06
N ARG A 186 1.18 -13.18 7.08
CA ARG A 186 2.05 -12.75 5.96
C ARG A 186 3.34 -13.57 5.84
N SER A 187 3.69 -14.33 6.87
CA SER A 187 4.90 -15.15 6.87
C SER A 187 4.72 -16.40 6.01
N SER A 188 5.78 -16.79 5.30
CA SER A 188 5.74 -17.93 4.36
C SER A 188 5.70 -19.31 5.03
N ARG A 189 5.86 -19.39 6.36
CA ARG A 189 5.78 -20.63 7.13
C ARG A 189 5.05 -20.38 8.44
N ILE A 190 3.81 -20.85 8.52
CA ILE A 190 2.96 -20.70 9.69
C ILE A 190 2.86 -22.06 10.38
N ALA A 191 3.44 -22.19 11.57
CA ALA A 191 3.18 -23.34 12.41
C ALA A 191 1.78 -23.20 13.05
N GLU A 192 0.95 -24.23 12.98
CA GLU A 192 -0.41 -24.24 13.57
C GLU A 192 -0.38 -23.83 15.06
N LYS A 193 0.64 -24.29 15.79
CA LYS A 193 0.85 -23.94 17.20
C LYS A 193 1.01 -22.43 17.41
N ASP A 194 1.78 -21.76 16.56
CA ASP A 194 2.06 -20.32 16.68
C ASP A 194 0.84 -19.49 16.26
N LEU A 195 0.12 -19.95 15.23
CA LEU A 195 -1.15 -19.37 14.81
C LEU A 195 -2.16 -19.40 15.96
N MET A 196 -2.40 -20.59 16.50
CA MET A 196 -3.37 -20.77 17.58
C MET A 196 -2.95 -19.97 18.81
N ALA A 197 -1.68 -20.03 19.22
CA ALA A 197 -1.17 -19.24 20.34
C ALA A 197 -1.36 -17.72 20.15
N THR A 198 -1.20 -17.22 18.93
CA THR A 198 -1.40 -15.80 18.60
C THR A 198 -2.88 -15.43 18.66
N CYS A 199 -3.77 -16.26 18.09
CA CYS A 199 -5.22 -16.07 18.20
C CYS A 199 -5.70 -16.08 19.66
N TRP A 200 -5.16 -16.99 20.48
CA TRP A 200 -5.50 -17.07 21.91
C TRP A 200 -5.10 -15.79 22.63
N ARG A 201 -3.85 -15.35 22.47
CA ARG A 201 -3.35 -14.12 23.09
C ARG A 201 -4.21 -12.91 22.71
N MET A 202 -4.48 -12.75 21.42
CA MET A 202 -5.31 -11.66 20.90
C MET A 202 -6.72 -11.66 21.53
N GLY A 203 -7.36 -12.83 21.65
CA GLY A 203 -8.67 -12.94 22.29
C GLY A 203 -8.65 -12.69 23.80
N GLU A 204 -7.68 -13.27 24.50
CA GLU A 204 -7.54 -13.14 25.97
C GLU A 204 -7.24 -11.70 26.38
N ASP A 205 -6.36 -11.01 25.64
CA ASP A 205 -5.99 -9.62 25.88
C ASP A 205 -7.17 -8.67 25.63
N ALA A 206 -7.98 -8.94 24.61
CA ALA A 206 -9.17 -8.14 24.30
C ALA A 206 -10.32 -8.37 25.30
N ALA A 207 -10.47 -9.61 25.78
CA ALA A 207 -11.49 -9.99 26.75
C ALA A 207 -11.10 -9.68 28.20
N GLY A 208 -9.81 -9.49 28.49
CA GLY A 208 -9.30 -9.30 29.85
C GLY A 208 -9.40 -10.55 30.73
N ARG A 209 -9.56 -11.73 30.12
CA ARG A 209 -9.67 -13.02 30.81
C ARG A 209 -9.04 -14.14 30.00
N LYS A 210 -8.66 -15.23 30.68
CA LYS A 210 -8.19 -16.46 30.01
C LYS A 210 -9.35 -17.22 29.37
N MET A 211 -9.06 -17.90 28.26
CA MET A 211 -10.02 -18.82 27.65
C MET A 211 -10.00 -20.16 28.35
N SER A 212 -11.17 -20.79 28.47
CA SER A 212 -11.28 -22.18 28.88
C SER A 212 -10.78 -23.13 27.78
N ALA A 213 -10.51 -24.39 28.14
CA ALA A 213 -10.14 -25.42 27.16
C ALA A 213 -11.26 -25.65 26.13
N GLU A 214 -12.51 -25.62 26.57
CA GLU A 214 -13.69 -25.78 25.71
C GLU A 214 -13.82 -24.62 24.70
N GLU A 215 -13.58 -23.39 25.13
CA GLU A 215 -13.60 -22.21 24.25
C GLU A 215 -12.50 -22.29 23.17
N ARG A 216 -11.30 -22.75 23.54
CA ARG A 216 -10.17 -22.92 22.62
C ARG A 216 -10.46 -24.00 21.57
N GLU A 217 -11.00 -25.15 21.97
CA GLU A 217 -11.34 -26.20 21.01
C GLU A 217 -12.48 -25.79 20.08
N ALA A 218 -13.50 -25.11 20.59
CA ALA A 218 -14.58 -24.58 19.75
C ALA A 218 -14.08 -23.56 18.72
N LEU A 219 -13.11 -22.71 19.09
CA LEU A 219 -12.52 -21.72 18.18
C LEU A 219 -11.54 -22.33 17.18
N LYS A 220 -10.83 -23.40 17.54
CA LYS A 220 -9.82 -24.04 16.69
C LYS A 220 -10.40 -24.41 15.31
N GLY A 221 -11.56 -25.07 15.30
CA GLY A 221 -12.23 -25.45 14.06
C GLY A 221 -12.68 -24.25 13.21
N ARG A 222 -13.12 -23.16 13.86
CA ARG A 222 -13.53 -21.92 13.18
C ARG A 222 -12.35 -21.17 12.56
N ILE A 223 -11.24 -21.07 13.30
CA ILE A 223 -10.00 -20.44 12.82
C ILE A 223 -9.48 -21.19 11.59
N GLN A 224 -9.46 -22.52 11.65
CA GLN A 224 -9.06 -23.35 10.50
C GLN A 224 -9.99 -23.13 9.30
N GLY A 225 -11.31 -23.11 9.52
CA GLY A 225 -12.30 -22.82 8.47
C GLY A 225 -12.14 -21.44 7.83
N CYS A 226 -11.67 -20.43 8.59
CA CYS A 226 -11.34 -19.11 8.07
C CYS A 226 -10.15 -19.14 7.09
N LEU A 227 -9.12 -19.93 7.41
CA LEU A 227 -7.93 -20.07 6.57
C LEU A 227 -8.20 -20.89 5.30
N ASP A 228 -9.02 -21.93 5.42
CA ASP A 228 -9.41 -22.80 4.31
C ASP A 228 -10.51 -22.18 3.42
N LYS A 229 -10.96 -20.95 3.74
CA LYS A 229 -12.07 -20.24 3.08
C LYS A 229 -13.40 -21.03 3.06
N THR A 230 -13.58 -21.96 3.98
CA THR A 230 -14.83 -22.73 4.11
C THR A 230 -15.82 -22.02 5.04
N ASP A 231 -15.31 -21.20 5.95
CA ASP A 231 -16.12 -20.44 6.90
C ASP A 231 -16.96 -19.32 6.25
N SER A 232 -18.19 -19.16 6.74
CA SER A 232 -19.16 -18.19 6.22
C SER A 232 -18.83 -16.74 6.59
N VAL A 233 -18.22 -16.52 7.77
CA VAL A 233 -17.79 -15.19 8.24
C VAL A 233 -16.55 -14.75 7.45
N ALA A 234 -15.63 -15.66 7.15
CA ALA A 234 -14.50 -15.40 6.25
C ALA A 234 -14.96 -14.97 4.85
N LYS A 235 -15.93 -15.68 4.26
CA LYS A 235 -16.53 -15.30 2.96
C LYS A 235 -17.22 -13.94 3.01
N LEU A 236 -17.89 -13.62 4.13
CA LEU A 236 -18.50 -12.30 4.33
C LEU A 236 -17.46 -11.18 4.34
N PHE A 237 -16.34 -11.37 5.04
CA PHE A 237 -15.27 -10.38 5.08
C PHE A 237 -14.53 -10.25 3.75
N GLU A 238 -14.35 -11.35 3.00
CA GLU A 238 -13.82 -11.30 1.64
C GLU A 238 -14.69 -10.39 0.75
N ARG A 239 -16.02 -10.57 0.75
CA ARG A 239 -16.94 -9.67 0.02
C ARG A 239 -16.84 -8.22 0.46
N ARG A 240 -16.76 -7.97 1.78
CA ARG A 240 -16.61 -6.60 2.32
C ARG A 240 -15.31 -5.95 1.88
N ILE A 241 -14.23 -6.71 1.74
CA ILE A 241 -12.96 -6.21 1.22
C ILE A 241 -13.07 -5.89 -0.27
N VAL A 242 -13.73 -6.73 -1.06
CA VAL A 242 -14.06 -6.43 -2.47
C VAL A 242 -14.85 -5.13 -2.58
N ASP A 243 -15.93 -4.99 -1.79
CA ASP A 243 -16.76 -3.78 -1.75
C ASP A 243 -15.95 -2.54 -1.34
N TRP A 244 -15.04 -2.69 -0.38
CA TRP A 244 -14.15 -1.62 0.04
C TRP A 244 -13.24 -1.16 -1.10
N PHE A 245 -12.60 -2.10 -1.82
CA PHE A 245 -11.77 -1.79 -2.98
C PHE A 245 -12.60 -1.13 -4.10
N ARG A 246 -13.81 -1.63 -4.41
CA ARG A 246 -14.72 -0.99 -5.38
C ARG A 246 -15.00 0.46 -5.01
N LYS A 247 -15.41 0.72 -3.76
CA LYS A 247 -15.69 2.08 -3.28
C LYS A 247 -14.46 2.98 -3.30
N LEU A 248 -13.29 2.43 -2.97
CA LEU A 248 -12.03 3.16 -3.03
C LEU A 248 -11.70 3.59 -4.47
N PHE A 249 -11.91 2.71 -5.45
CA PHE A 249 -11.48 2.90 -6.83
C PHE A 249 -12.45 3.79 -7.64
N LEU A 250 -13.76 3.63 -7.41
CA LEU A 250 -14.81 4.44 -8.02
C LEU A 250 -14.87 5.87 -7.45
N LYS A 251 -14.15 6.13 -6.36
CA LYS A 251 -14.06 7.48 -5.81
C LYS A 251 -13.26 8.37 -6.75
N LYS A 252 -13.94 9.36 -7.35
CA LYS A 252 -13.33 10.39 -8.20
C LYS A 252 -12.25 11.15 -7.42
N LYS A 253 -11.10 11.37 -8.07
CA LYS A 253 -10.04 12.23 -7.54
C LYS A 253 -10.59 13.63 -7.28
N GLY A 254 -10.38 14.15 -6.08
CA GLY A 254 -10.31 15.59 -5.90
C GLY A 254 -9.04 16.10 -6.55
N GLY A 255 -9.16 16.73 -7.73
CA GLY A 255 -8.08 17.48 -8.39
C GLY A 255 -7.02 16.64 -9.11
N LYS A 256 -6.71 17.04 -10.36
CA LYS A 256 -5.54 16.55 -11.10
C LYS A 256 -4.25 17.01 -10.41
N GLY A 257 -3.29 16.09 -10.29
CA GLY A 257 -1.87 16.42 -10.42
C GLY A 257 -1.16 16.94 -9.16
N VAL A 258 -0.89 16.06 -8.20
CA VAL A 258 0.21 16.25 -7.25
C VAL A 258 0.88 14.88 -7.11
N VAL A 259 2.13 14.76 -7.58
CA VAL A 259 2.97 13.57 -7.33
C VAL A 259 2.92 13.25 -5.83
N PRO A 260 2.70 12.00 -5.40
CA PRO A 260 2.61 11.65 -3.98
C PRO A 260 3.82 12.14 -3.20
N GLU A 261 3.65 12.63 -1.97
CA GLU A 261 4.74 13.17 -1.15
C GLU A 261 5.85 12.13 -0.89
N GLY A 262 5.46 10.85 -0.78
CA GLY A 262 6.39 9.70 -0.71
C GLY A 262 7.10 9.38 -2.03
N MET A 263 6.58 9.85 -3.17
CA MET A 263 7.24 9.80 -4.48
C MET A 263 7.97 11.10 -4.85
N ARG A 264 7.80 12.17 -4.07
CA ARG A 264 8.58 13.41 -4.15
C ARG A 264 9.91 13.31 -3.39
N SER A 265 10.09 12.25 -2.62
CA SER A 265 11.23 12.07 -1.74
C SER A 265 11.83 10.68 -1.97
N GLY A 266 12.90 10.62 -2.76
CA GLY A 266 13.85 9.49 -2.77
C GLY A 266 14.73 9.44 -1.52
N LEU A 267 14.23 9.93 -0.37
CA LEU A 267 14.90 9.74 0.91
C LEU A 267 14.63 8.31 1.37
N VAL A 268 15.67 7.49 1.25
CA VAL A 268 15.81 6.26 2.03
C VAL A 268 15.58 6.63 3.50
N GLY A 269 14.40 6.29 4.01
CA GLY A 269 14.08 6.40 5.43
C GLY A 269 14.81 5.32 6.21
N GLU A 270 16.13 5.43 6.36
CA GLU A 270 16.84 4.71 7.40
C GLU A 270 16.75 5.51 8.70
N GLY A 271 15.86 5.06 9.57
CA GLY A 271 15.65 5.65 10.88
C GLY A 271 14.51 5.02 11.66
N ARG A 272 14.37 3.68 11.65
CA ARG A 272 13.58 2.97 12.67
C ARG A 272 14.35 2.99 14.01
N GLY A 273 14.35 4.16 14.64
CA GLY A 273 14.60 4.34 16.06
C GLY A 273 13.26 4.56 16.74
N ARG A 274 12.90 3.67 17.67
CA ARG A 274 11.75 3.81 18.58
C ARG A 274 11.77 5.21 19.22
N GLY A 275 10.70 5.97 19.07
CA GLY A 275 10.48 7.22 19.78
C GLY A 275 9.09 7.76 19.47
N SER A 276 8.20 7.72 20.47
CA SER A 276 6.86 8.29 20.40
C SER A 276 6.93 9.78 20.05
N GLY A 277 6.29 10.17 18.95
CA GLY A 277 6.23 11.56 18.52
C GLY A 277 5.07 11.75 17.56
N SER A 278 3.94 12.16 18.11
CA SER A 278 2.82 12.79 17.41
C SER A 278 3.36 13.84 16.42
N GLY A 279 3.23 13.55 15.12
CA GLY A 279 3.74 14.38 14.03
C GLY A 279 2.80 14.29 12.84
N SER A 280 1.74 15.09 12.90
CA SER A 280 0.78 15.32 11.84
C SER A 280 1.46 15.85 10.57
N GLY A 281 1.48 15.05 9.51
CA GLY A 281 2.03 15.48 8.22
C GLY A 281 1.92 14.48 7.08
N ARG A 282 1.02 13.50 7.15
CA ARG A 282 0.74 12.58 6.02
C ARG A 282 -0.49 13.06 5.27
N GLY A 283 -0.32 13.39 3.99
CA GLY A 283 -1.34 13.67 2.97
C GLY A 283 -2.80 13.56 3.40
N ARG A 284 -3.36 14.66 3.90
CA ARG A 284 -4.80 14.85 4.11
C ARG A 284 -5.48 14.92 2.74
N GLY A 285 -6.00 13.80 2.25
CA GLY A 285 -6.88 13.79 1.08
C GLY A 285 -7.57 12.44 0.85
N GLY A 286 -6.82 11.33 0.94
CA GLY A 286 -7.34 9.99 0.68
C GLY A 286 -7.49 9.09 1.92
N GLY A 287 -6.53 9.16 2.86
CA GLY A 287 -6.41 8.18 3.96
C GLY A 287 -7.55 8.23 4.99
N GLY A 288 -8.12 9.40 5.28
CA GLY A 288 -9.23 9.53 6.22
C GLY A 288 -10.51 8.85 5.73
N LEU A 289 -10.79 8.96 4.43
CA LEU A 289 -12.02 8.45 3.83
C LEU A 289 -11.95 6.95 3.56
N GLY A 290 -10.77 6.42 3.18
CA GLY A 290 -10.56 4.98 3.04
C GLY A 290 -10.71 4.24 4.37
N ARG A 291 -10.22 4.84 5.47
CA ARG A 291 -10.33 4.28 6.82
C ARG A 291 -11.76 4.33 7.35
N GLU A 292 -12.47 5.44 7.12
CA GLU A 292 -13.89 5.56 7.48
C GLU A 292 -14.73 4.48 6.79
N GLU A 293 -14.51 4.25 5.49
CA GLU A 293 -15.24 3.24 4.74
C GLU A 293 -14.89 1.81 5.19
N ALA A 294 -13.61 1.54 5.47
CA ALA A 294 -13.18 0.27 6.05
C ALA A 294 -13.89 0.00 7.39
N ASN A 295 -13.99 1.02 8.25
CA ASN A 295 -14.68 0.92 9.53
C ASN A 295 -16.18 0.65 9.37
N LYS A 296 -16.86 1.32 8.43
CA LYS A 296 -18.28 1.07 8.12
C LYS A 296 -18.53 -0.36 7.68
N LEU A 297 -17.57 -0.96 6.96
CA LEU A 297 -17.62 -2.35 6.53
C LEU A 297 -17.15 -3.34 7.61
N GLY A 298 -16.80 -2.88 8.81
CA GLY A 298 -16.35 -3.72 9.91
C GLY A 298 -14.90 -4.22 9.78
N LEU A 299 -14.09 -3.59 8.94
CA LEU A 299 -12.68 -3.92 8.69
C LEU A 299 -11.72 -3.16 9.61
N GLY A 300 -12.23 -2.60 10.72
CA GLY A 300 -11.47 -1.69 11.59
C GLY A 300 -10.19 -2.29 12.19
N VAL A 301 -10.16 -3.61 12.39
CA VAL A 301 -8.99 -4.36 12.90
C VAL A 301 -7.80 -4.40 11.94
N VAL A 302 -8.01 -4.08 10.66
CA VAL A 302 -6.98 -4.13 9.60
C VAL A 302 -7.02 -2.88 8.71
N ALA A 303 -7.75 -1.84 9.13
CA ALA A 303 -8.05 -0.70 8.29
C ALA A 303 -6.80 0.10 7.87
N GLY A 304 -5.81 0.26 8.75
CA GLY A 304 -4.57 0.97 8.40
C GLY A 304 -3.78 0.22 7.33
N GLY A 305 -3.59 -1.08 7.49
CA GLY A 305 -2.93 -1.94 6.51
C GLY A 305 -3.64 -1.98 5.15
N LEU A 306 -4.98 -2.07 5.13
CA LEU A 306 -5.75 -2.00 3.89
C LEU A 306 -5.62 -0.63 3.21
N VAL A 307 -5.75 0.46 3.97
CA VAL A 307 -5.69 1.83 3.43
C VAL A 307 -4.33 2.13 2.81
N GLU A 308 -3.24 1.69 3.43
CA GLU A 308 -1.88 1.89 2.92
C GLU A 308 -1.71 1.24 1.53
N VAL A 309 -2.03 -0.05 1.45
CA VAL A 309 -1.87 -0.83 0.20
C VAL A 309 -2.88 -0.37 -0.87
N GLY A 310 -4.13 -0.14 -0.47
CA GLY A 310 -5.17 0.31 -1.39
C GLY A 310 -4.93 1.71 -1.95
N ALA A 311 -4.35 2.62 -1.16
CA ALA A 311 -4.00 3.96 -1.66
C ALA A 311 -2.93 3.89 -2.75
N GLY A 312 -1.87 3.11 -2.53
CA GLY A 312 -0.82 2.90 -3.54
C GLY A 312 -1.37 2.27 -4.82
N LEU A 313 -2.19 1.22 -4.69
CA LEU A 313 -2.80 0.58 -5.85
C LEU A 313 -3.78 1.51 -6.60
N LYS A 314 -4.60 2.28 -5.87
CA LYS A 314 -5.51 3.24 -6.50
C LYS A 314 -4.73 4.30 -7.30
N GLU A 315 -3.62 4.80 -6.76
CA GLU A 315 -2.80 5.78 -7.45
C GLU A 315 -2.21 5.22 -8.75
N ALA A 316 -1.73 3.97 -8.73
CA ALA A 316 -1.24 3.26 -9.91
C ALA A 316 -2.35 3.12 -10.96
N VAL A 317 -3.54 2.69 -10.56
CA VAL A 317 -4.67 2.48 -11.48
C VAL A 317 -5.23 3.79 -12.02
N ASP A 318 -5.30 4.84 -11.21
CA ASP A 318 -5.62 6.19 -11.70
C ASP A 318 -4.57 6.70 -12.70
N HIS A 319 -3.29 6.34 -12.51
CA HIS A 319 -2.24 6.70 -13.46
C HIS A 319 -2.35 5.91 -14.77
N MET A 320 -2.59 4.60 -14.71
CA MET A 320 -2.85 3.76 -15.89
C MET A 320 -4.02 4.31 -16.70
N TRP A 321 -5.13 4.67 -16.04
CA TRP A 321 -6.26 5.32 -16.70
C TRP A 321 -5.85 6.65 -17.35
N SER A 322 -5.02 7.46 -16.69
CA SER A 322 -4.56 8.73 -17.28
C SER A 322 -3.70 8.56 -18.54
N VAL A 323 -2.99 7.43 -18.67
CA VAL A 323 -2.09 7.13 -19.79
C VAL A 323 -2.83 6.39 -20.91
N HIS A 324 -3.61 5.37 -20.57
CA HIS A 324 -4.24 4.46 -21.52
C HIS A 324 -5.76 4.66 -21.68
N GLY A 325 -6.40 5.47 -20.83
CA GLY A 325 -7.87 5.58 -20.74
C GLY A 325 -8.54 5.88 -22.08
N GLY A 326 -8.05 6.87 -22.85
CA GLY A 326 -8.63 7.18 -24.15
C GLY A 326 -8.46 6.11 -25.23
N LEU A 327 -7.49 5.20 -25.08
CA LEU A 327 -7.36 4.02 -25.95
C LEU A 327 -8.28 2.90 -25.48
N LEU A 328 -8.36 2.68 -24.17
CA LEU A 328 -9.24 1.70 -23.55
C LEU A 328 -10.72 2.05 -23.78
N GLU A 329 -11.08 3.33 -23.76
CA GLU A 329 -12.42 3.81 -24.12
C GLU A 329 -12.80 3.33 -25.51
N LYS A 330 -11.95 3.59 -26.52
CA LYS A 330 -12.19 3.13 -27.90
C LYS A 330 -12.24 1.61 -28.04
N MET A 331 -11.45 0.89 -27.24
CA MET A 331 -11.46 -0.57 -27.26
C MET A 331 -12.71 -1.16 -26.59
N ILE A 332 -13.27 -0.50 -25.58
CA ILE A 332 -14.43 -0.95 -24.81
C ILE A 332 -15.76 -0.51 -25.45
N GLU A 333 -15.79 0.64 -26.13
CA GLU A 333 -16.89 1.05 -27.02
C GLU A 333 -17.20 0.00 -28.10
#